data_AF-A0A1U7DT81-F1
#
_entry.id   AF-A0A1U7DT81-F1
#
_cell.length_a   1.000
_cell.length_b   1.000
_cell.length_c   1.000
_cell.angle_alpha   90.00
_cell.angle_beta   90.00
_cell.angle_gamma   90.00
#
_symmetry.space_group_name_H-M   'P 1'
#
loop_
_entity.id
_entity.type
_entity.pdbx_description
1 polymer ?
#
loop_
_entity_poly.entity_id
_entity_poly.type
_entity_poly.pdbx_seq_one_letter_code
_entity_poly.pdbx_strand_id
1 'polypeptide(L)'
;MHSLSKLDPAYDLNDADWGGPGVYAGDAPELVEDLYLSGHPDMAENVLSRILWWGKHFPYYPQAIIADDIDYRRNGRANIIAGITSTQSILFGLLGLEYTARGEVLIKPNKTDLFTEFELKGLKIKDKKVDIYMNNNSVLVKSNEAKVQKTVIGESMYLHKN
;
A
#
# COMPACT_ATOMS: atom_id res chain seq x y z
N MET A 1 12.37 -8.35 14.52
CA MET A 1 12.79 -7.43 15.59
C MET A 1 11.97 -6.18 15.40
N HIS A 2 11.19 -5.84 16.40
CA HIS A 2 9.73 -5.74 16.27
C HIS A 2 9.24 -4.41 16.80
N SER A 3 8.22 -3.84 16.18
CA SER A 3 7.25 -2.98 16.88
C SER A 3 6.80 -3.72 18.15
N LEU A 4 7.25 -3.27 19.32
CA LEU A 4 7.01 -3.97 20.58
C LEU A 4 5.57 -3.74 21.07
N SER A 5 5.00 -4.78 21.68
CA SER A 5 3.75 -4.62 22.42
C SER A 5 3.97 -3.67 23.60
N LYS A 6 2.96 -2.86 23.95
CA LYS A 6 2.97 -2.05 25.18
C LYS A 6 3.12 -2.90 26.46
N LEU A 7 2.89 -4.20 26.36
CA LEU A 7 3.07 -5.16 27.46
C LEU A 7 4.45 -5.84 27.46
N ASP A 8 5.29 -5.57 26.45
CA ASP A 8 6.63 -6.12 26.38
C ASP A 8 7.54 -5.42 27.40
N PRO A 9 8.30 -6.15 28.25
CA PRO A 9 9.23 -5.54 29.20
C PRO A 9 10.32 -4.68 28.57
N ALA A 10 10.63 -4.87 27.28
CA ALA A 10 11.59 -4.06 26.53
C ALA A 10 10.96 -2.81 25.88
N TYR A 11 9.66 -2.54 26.12
CA TYR A 11 8.98 -1.36 25.58
C TYR A 11 9.57 -0.06 26.14
N ASP A 12 10.18 0.76 25.28
CA ASP A 12 10.79 2.04 25.61
C ASP A 12 9.99 3.20 24.99
N LEU A 13 9.38 4.03 25.84
CA LEU A 13 8.62 5.21 25.41
C LEU A 13 9.44 6.22 24.58
N ASN A 14 10.77 6.16 24.64
CA ASN A 14 11.66 7.05 23.91
C ASN A 14 12.14 6.48 22.57
N ASP A 15 11.84 5.21 22.26
CA ASP A 15 12.22 4.60 21.00
C ASP A 15 11.14 4.83 19.92
N ALA A 16 11.49 5.68 18.95
CA ALA A 16 10.62 6.03 17.84
C ALA A 16 10.76 5.11 16.60
N ASP A 17 11.61 4.08 16.64
CA ASP A 17 11.91 3.23 15.49
C ASP A 17 11.34 1.82 15.66
N TRP A 18 11.69 1.11 16.75
CA TRP A 18 11.29 -0.30 16.93
C TRP A 18 10.81 -0.62 18.36
N GLY A 19 11.43 -0.06 19.38
CA GLY A 19 11.20 -0.46 20.77
C GLY A 19 10.03 0.22 21.48
N GLY A 20 9.27 1.11 20.84
CA GLY A 20 8.42 2.05 21.58
C GLY A 20 7.13 2.47 20.89
N PRO A 21 6.67 3.72 21.07
CA PRO A 21 5.46 4.25 20.43
C PRO A 21 5.69 4.60 18.96
N GLY A 22 6.93 4.51 18.47
CA GLY A 22 7.22 4.72 17.08
C GLY A 22 6.99 3.50 16.20
N VAL A 23 7.00 3.75 14.91
CA VAL A 23 6.89 2.76 13.85
C VAL A 23 7.89 3.08 12.76
N TYR A 24 8.66 2.07 12.38
CA TYR A 24 9.43 2.10 11.15
C TYR A 24 8.46 2.28 9.96
N ALA A 25 8.68 3.31 9.14
CA ALA A 25 7.74 3.68 8.08
C ALA A 25 7.53 2.59 7.00
N GLY A 26 8.43 1.60 6.92
CA GLY A 26 8.26 0.45 6.01
C GLY A 26 7.41 -0.67 6.59
N ASP A 27 7.41 -0.86 7.91
CA ASP A 27 6.79 -2.01 8.58
C ASP A 27 5.28 -2.02 8.42
N ALA A 28 4.61 -0.89 8.66
CA ALA A 28 3.15 -0.84 8.58
C ALA A 28 2.63 -1.08 7.15
N PRO A 29 3.22 -0.49 6.09
CA PRO A 29 2.88 -0.83 4.70
C PRO A 29 3.14 -2.29 4.30
N GLU A 30 4.26 -2.89 4.74
CA GLU A 30 4.56 -4.31 4.51
C GLU A 30 3.53 -5.20 5.22
N LEU A 31 3.17 -4.86 6.46
CA LEU A 31 2.12 -5.56 7.21
C LEU A 31 0.75 -5.49 6.50
N VAL A 32 0.40 -4.35 5.89
CA VAL A 32 -0.82 -4.23 5.09
C VAL A 32 -0.82 -5.22 3.91
N GLU A 33 0.32 -5.34 3.21
CA GLU A 33 0.47 -6.29 2.11
C GLU A 33 0.35 -7.74 2.59
N ASP A 34 1.05 -8.11 3.67
CA ASP A 34 1.00 -9.44 4.26
C ASP A 34 -0.43 -9.81 4.73
N LEU A 35 -1.17 -8.86 5.29
CA LEU A 35 -2.55 -9.07 5.73
C LEU A 35 -3.49 -9.27 4.54
N TYR A 36 -3.34 -8.54 3.44
CA TYR A 36 -4.09 -8.80 2.21
C TYR A 36 -3.75 -10.19 1.63
N LEU A 37 -2.46 -10.52 1.51
CA LEU A 37 -2.00 -11.79 0.94
C LEU A 37 -2.42 -13.00 1.78
N SER A 38 -2.52 -12.84 3.10
CA SER A 38 -2.95 -13.89 4.03
C SER A 38 -4.47 -14.00 4.21
N GLY A 39 -5.27 -13.18 3.50
CA GLY A 39 -6.73 -13.26 3.54
C GLY A 39 -7.40 -12.54 4.72
N HIS A 40 -6.75 -11.52 5.28
CA HIS A 40 -7.26 -10.70 6.39
C HIS A 40 -7.52 -9.23 5.97
N PRO A 41 -8.41 -8.98 5.00
CA PRO A 41 -8.62 -7.64 4.45
C PRO A 41 -9.09 -6.61 5.48
N ASP A 42 -9.98 -6.99 6.41
CA ASP A 42 -10.48 -6.08 7.45
C ASP A 42 -9.34 -5.57 8.36
N MET A 43 -8.35 -6.42 8.65
CA MET A 43 -7.17 -6.05 9.42
C MET A 43 -6.21 -5.19 8.59
N ALA A 44 -6.02 -5.54 7.31
CA ALA A 44 -5.20 -4.75 6.39
C ALA A 44 -5.75 -3.32 6.27
N GLU A 45 -7.06 -3.17 6.09
CA GLU A 45 -7.74 -1.87 6.04
C GLU A 45 -7.62 -1.11 7.36
N ASN A 46 -7.74 -1.79 8.50
CA ASN A 46 -7.54 -1.16 9.80
C ASN A 46 -6.14 -0.55 9.94
N VAL A 47 -5.10 -1.29 9.55
CA VAL A 47 -3.71 -0.78 9.59
C VAL A 47 -3.51 0.33 8.57
N LEU A 48 -3.95 0.15 7.33
CA LEU A 48 -3.83 1.14 6.26
C LEU A 48 -4.48 2.48 6.66
N SER A 49 -5.70 2.44 7.21
CA SER A 49 -6.43 3.64 7.64
C SER A 49 -5.67 4.50 8.66
N ARG A 50 -4.85 3.87 9.51
CA ARG A 50 -4.06 4.54 10.55
C ARG A 50 -2.83 5.25 10.01
N ILE A 51 -2.40 4.94 8.78
CA ILE A 51 -1.17 5.48 8.18
C ILE A 51 -1.43 6.38 6.96
N LEU A 52 -2.68 6.45 6.47
CA LEU A 52 -3.04 7.30 5.32
C LEU A 52 -2.73 8.79 5.54
N TRP A 53 -2.71 9.26 6.79
CA TRP A 53 -2.38 10.65 7.10
C TRP A 53 -0.92 11.02 6.81
N TRP A 54 0.00 10.04 6.74
CA TRP A 54 1.43 10.28 6.50
C TRP A 54 1.67 11.10 5.22
N GLY A 55 1.00 10.73 4.13
CA GLY A 55 1.16 11.41 2.83
C GLY A 55 0.60 12.84 2.78
N LYS A 56 -0.24 13.21 3.76
CA LYS A 56 -0.81 14.56 3.88
C LYS A 56 0.03 15.47 4.77
N HIS A 57 0.62 14.91 5.83
CA HIS A 57 1.26 15.69 6.88
C HIS A 57 2.79 15.74 6.77
N PHE A 58 3.40 14.77 6.09
CA PHE A 58 4.85 14.72 6.01
C PHE A 58 5.36 15.18 4.63
N PRO A 59 6.35 16.10 4.59
CA PRO A 59 6.95 16.55 3.34
C PRO A 59 7.77 15.45 2.66
N TYR A 60 8.17 14.43 3.42
CA TYR A 60 8.79 13.18 3.00
C TYR A 60 8.53 12.13 4.08
N TYR A 61 8.58 10.84 3.76
CA TYR A 61 8.45 9.79 4.77
C TYR A 61 9.78 9.61 5.52
N PRO A 62 9.80 9.86 6.85
CA PRO A 62 10.99 9.63 7.66
C PRO A 62 11.16 8.13 7.93
N GLN A 63 12.30 7.72 8.48
CA GLN A 63 12.48 6.32 8.92
C GLN A 63 11.50 5.93 10.02
N ALA A 64 11.35 6.82 10.99
CA ALA A 64 10.69 6.59 12.27
C ALA A 64 9.56 7.60 12.44
N ILE A 65 8.33 7.12 12.48
CA ILE A 65 7.10 7.90 12.65
C ILE A 65 6.53 7.59 14.04
N ILE A 66 5.97 8.59 14.74
CA ILE A 66 5.29 8.34 16.01
C ILE A 66 3.87 7.82 15.71
N ALA A 67 3.49 6.68 16.29
CA ALA A 67 2.23 6.01 15.95
C ALA A 67 1.02 6.60 16.70
N ASP A 68 1.23 7.31 17.80
CA ASP A 68 0.18 7.90 18.66
C ASP A 68 0.11 9.43 18.61
N ASP A 69 0.94 10.08 17.78
CA ASP A 69 0.91 11.53 17.53
C ASP A 69 1.26 11.85 16.06
N ILE A 70 0.81 13.00 15.54
CA ILE A 70 1.19 13.50 14.21
C ILE A 70 2.60 14.12 14.29
N ASP A 71 3.59 13.28 14.57
CA ASP A 71 5.00 13.68 14.62
C ASP A 71 5.93 12.57 14.12
N TYR A 72 7.20 12.91 13.97
CA TYR A 72 8.23 11.99 13.53
C TYR A 72 9.59 12.35 14.12
N ARG A 73 10.51 11.39 14.10
CA ARG A 73 11.87 11.61 14.57
C ARG A 73 12.63 12.56 13.63
N ARG A 74 12.85 13.80 14.07
CA ARG A 74 13.51 14.86 13.28
C ARG A 74 15.04 14.82 13.30
N ASN A 75 15.63 14.11 14.26
CA ASN A 75 17.08 13.90 14.38
C ASN A 75 17.54 12.54 13.81
N GLY A 76 16.71 11.93 12.96
CA GLY A 76 16.99 10.67 12.27
C GLY A 76 17.30 10.86 10.78
N ARG A 77 17.61 9.76 10.08
CA ARG A 77 17.78 9.78 8.62
C ARG A 77 16.40 9.82 7.94
N ALA A 78 16.29 10.57 6.84
CA ALA A 78 15.16 10.45 5.93
C ALA A 78 15.22 9.07 5.26
N ASN A 79 14.17 8.26 5.36
CA ASN A 79 14.16 6.92 4.77
C ASN A 79 13.51 6.97 3.39
N ILE A 80 14.36 7.24 2.40
CA ILE A 80 13.98 7.42 1.00
C ILE A 80 13.30 6.15 0.44
N ILE A 81 13.62 4.96 0.96
CA ILE A 81 13.06 3.68 0.48
C ILE A 81 11.76 3.35 1.21
N ALA A 82 11.67 3.53 2.54
CA ALA A 82 10.39 3.29 3.24
C ALA A 82 9.27 4.22 2.78
N GLY A 83 9.57 5.43 2.27
CA GLY A 83 8.52 6.31 1.75
C GLY A 83 7.75 5.77 0.53
N ILE A 84 8.31 4.82 -0.20
CA ILE A 84 7.64 4.23 -1.37
C ILE A 84 6.75 3.04 -1.00
N THR A 85 6.86 2.50 0.21
CA THR A 85 6.11 1.30 0.61
C THR A 85 4.60 1.58 0.69
N SER A 86 4.18 2.83 0.98
CA SER A 86 2.78 3.23 0.83
C SER A 86 2.27 3.08 -0.62
N THR A 87 3.14 3.35 -1.61
CA THR A 87 2.81 3.08 -3.03
C THR A 87 2.75 1.58 -3.30
N GLN A 88 3.64 0.81 -2.68
CA GLN A 88 3.62 -0.66 -2.75
C GLN A 88 2.30 -1.23 -2.22
N SER A 89 1.79 -0.76 -1.07
CA SER A 89 0.50 -1.21 -0.53
C SER A 89 -0.67 -0.92 -1.47
N ILE A 90 -0.64 0.19 -2.21
CA ILE A 90 -1.67 0.50 -3.20
C ILE A 90 -1.54 -0.40 -4.44
N LEU A 91 -0.32 -0.57 -4.97
CA LEU A 91 -0.11 -1.35 -6.20
C LEU A 91 -0.28 -2.85 -5.97
N PHE A 92 0.39 -3.42 -4.97
CA PHE A 92 0.42 -4.86 -4.76
C PHE A 92 -0.65 -5.33 -3.78
N GLY A 93 -0.99 -4.54 -2.77
CA GLY A 93 -2.08 -4.85 -1.83
C GLY A 93 -3.46 -4.56 -2.42
N LEU A 94 -3.81 -3.28 -2.56
CA LEU A 94 -5.14 -2.86 -2.98
C LEU A 94 -5.46 -3.32 -4.42
N LEU A 95 -4.59 -3.03 -5.40
CA LEU A 95 -4.83 -3.42 -6.78
C LEU A 95 -4.51 -4.89 -7.06
N GLY A 96 -3.78 -5.57 -6.18
CA GLY A 96 -3.36 -6.95 -6.40
C GLY A 96 -2.51 -7.09 -7.67
N LEU A 97 -1.65 -6.11 -7.97
CA LEU A 97 -0.80 -6.13 -9.16
C LEU A 97 0.20 -7.30 -9.07
N GLU A 98 0.19 -8.18 -10.07
CA GLU A 98 1.05 -9.35 -10.10
C GLU A 98 1.80 -9.42 -11.45
N TYR A 99 3.07 -9.79 -11.37
CA TYR A 99 3.93 -10.09 -12.53
C TYR A 99 4.23 -11.58 -12.54
N THR A 100 3.84 -12.27 -13.62
CA THR A 100 4.10 -13.71 -13.74
C THR A 100 5.49 -13.97 -14.33
N ALA A 101 6.06 -15.14 -14.04
CA ALA A 101 7.33 -15.59 -14.64
C ALA A 101 7.26 -15.71 -16.18
N ARG A 102 6.05 -15.71 -16.76
CA ARG A 102 5.82 -15.72 -18.22
C ARG A 102 5.80 -14.33 -18.82
N GLY A 103 6.01 -13.29 -18.01
CA GLY A 103 5.99 -11.89 -18.45
C GLY A 103 4.59 -11.33 -18.67
N GLU A 104 3.58 -11.93 -18.04
CA GLU A 104 2.21 -11.43 -18.00
C GLU A 104 2.05 -10.49 -16.80
N VAL A 105 1.11 -9.54 -16.92
CA VAL A 105 0.79 -8.60 -15.84
C VAL A 105 -0.71 -8.65 -15.63
N LEU A 106 -1.14 -8.85 -14.39
CA LEU A 106 -2.54 -8.85 -14.01
C LEU A 106 -2.75 -8.02 -12.74
N ILE A 107 -4.01 -7.68 -12.49
CA ILE A 107 -4.47 -7.10 -11.23
C ILE A 107 -5.56 -8.00 -10.66
N LYS A 108 -5.68 -8.04 -9.34
CA LYS A 108 -6.81 -8.62 -8.62
C LYS A 108 -7.27 -7.63 -7.54
N PRO A 109 -8.06 -6.61 -7.93
CA PRO A 109 -8.36 -5.51 -7.02
C PRO A 109 -9.20 -5.96 -5.84
N ASN A 110 -8.77 -5.59 -4.64
CA ASN A 110 -9.48 -5.88 -3.40
C ASN A 110 -10.59 -4.85 -3.16
N LYS A 111 -11.66 -5.30 -2.50
CA LYS A 111 -12.69 -4.38 -2.02
C LYS A 111 -12.07 -3.50 -0.94
N THR A 112 -12.50 -2.24 -0.87
CA THR A 112 -12.18 -1.38 0.26
C THR A 112 -13.34 -0.44 0.52
N ASP A 113 -13.56 -0.13 1.80
CA ASP A 113 -14.56 0.85 2.23
C ASP A 113 -13.93 2.24 2.50
N LEU A 114 -12.62 2.42 2.24
CA LEU A 114 -11.87 3.66 2.48
C LEU A 114 -12.21 4.80 1.50
N PHE A 115 -12.65 4.47 0.29
CA PHE A 115 -13.02 5.42 -0.73
C PHE A 115 -14.07 4.83 -1.67
N THR A 116 -14.91 5.68 -2.26
CA THR A 116 -15.94 5.27 -3.21
C THR A 116 -15.41 5.11 -4.63
N GLU A 117 -14.37 5.86 -4.96
CA GLU A 117 -13.74 5.89 -6.27
C GLU A 117 -12.22 6.02 -6.09
N PHE A 118 -11.48 5.30 -6.93
CA PHE A 118 -10.02 5.34 -6.99
C PHE A 118 -9.57 5.37 -8.44
N GLU A 119 -8.51 6.13 -8.71
CA GLU A 119 -7.93 6.24 -10.03
C GLU A 119 -6.40 6.19 -9.97
N LEU A 120 -5.82 5.29 -10.77
CA LEU A 120 -4.39 5.27 -11.07
C LEU A 120 -4.19 5.53 -12.56
N LYS A 121 -3.60 6.68 -12.89
CA LYS A 121 -3.29 7.05 -14.28
C LYS A 121 -1.84 6.76 -14.62
N GLY A 122 -1.63 6.25 -15.82
CA GLY A 122 -0.33 6.21 -16.47
C GLY A 122 0.63 5.15 -15.99
N LEU A 123 0.11 4.03 -15.48
CA LEU A 123 0.91 2.85 -15.21
C LEU A 123 1.53 2.34 -16.53
N LYS A 124 2.86 2.36 -16.63
CA LYS A 124 3.56 1.87 -17.82
C LYS A 124 3.89 0.39 -17.65
N ILE A 125 3.44 -0.42 -18.61
CA ILE A 125 3.71 -1.86 -18.69
C ILE A 125 4.27 -2.14 -20.07
N LYS A 126 5.59 -2.38 -20.15
CA LYS A 126 6.33 -2.48 -21.43
C LYS A 126 6.08 -1.24 -22.31
N ASP A 127 5.49 -1.43 -23.47
CA ASP A 127 5.12 -0.44 -24.48
C ASP A 127 3.72 0.19 -24.24
N LYS A 128 2.96 -0.34 -23.28
CA LYS A 128 1.59 0.11 -22.98
C LYS A 128 1.55 1.08 -21.82
N LYS A 129 0.63 2.05 -21.92
CA LYS A 129 0.22 2.93 -20.84
C LYS A 129 -1.21 2.57 -20.44
N VAL A 130 -1.40 2.28 -19.16
CA VAL A 130 -2.65 1.80 -18.61
C VAL A 130 -3.15 2.75 -17.53
N ASP A 131 -4.43 3.10 -17.62
CA ASP A 131 -5.17 3.80 -16.59
C ASP A 131 -6.18 2.84 -15.95
N ILE A 132 -6.22 2.80 -14.62
CA ILE A 132 -7.11 1.94 -13.83
C ILE A 132 -8.07 2.83 -13.06
N TYR A 133 -9.36 2.52 -13.17
CA TYR A 133 -10.44 3.18 -12.45
C TYR A 133 -11.18 2.13 -11.66
N MET A 134 -11.41 2.39 -10.39
CA MET A 134 -12.07 1.46 -9.48
C MET A 134 -13.17 2.18 -8.72
N ASN A 135 -14.30 1.50 -8.56
CA ASN A 135 -15.34 1.84 -7.59
C ASN A 135 -15.71 0.59 -6.79
N ASN A 136 -16.67 0.72 -5.86
CA ASN A 136 -17.04 -0.35 -4.92
C ASN A 136 -17.35 -1.71 -5.57
N ASN A 137 -17.78 -1.74 -6.84
CA ASN A 137 -18.26 -2.96 -7.49
C ASN A 137 -17.50 -3.32 -8.78
N SER A 138 -16.74 -2.38 -9.35
CA SER A 138 -16.19 -2.57 -10.69
C SER A 138 -14.84 -1.92 -10.87
N VAL A 139 -14.07 -2.53 -11.76
CA VAL A 139 -12.75 -2.07 -12.18
C VAL A 139 -12.79 -1.90 -13.69
N LEU A 140 -12.36 -0.73 -14.15
CA LEU A 140 -12.23 -0.38 -15.55
C LEU A 140 -10.77 -0.11 -15.86
N VAL A 141 -10.28 -0.73 -16.92
CA VAL A 141 -8.91 -0.59 -17.38
C VAL A 141 -8.94 -0.03 -18.79
N LYS A 142 -8.27 1.11 -18.99
CA LYS A 142 -8.08 1.73 -20.30
C LYS A 142 -6.61 1.65 -20.66
N SER A 143 -6.29 1.11 -21.83
CA SER A 143 -4.96 1.25 -22.41
C SER A 143 -5.01 2.17 -23.62
N ASN A 144 -3.87 2.77 -23.93
CA ASN A 144 -3.65 3.58 -25.13
C ASN A 144 -3.88 2.81 -26.46
N GLU A 145 -3.87 1.47 -26.43
CA GLU A 145 -3.89 0.63 -27.63
C GLU A 145 -5.08 -0.34 -27.71
N ALA A 146 -5.85 -0.53 -26.63
CA ALA A 146 -6.91 -1.53 -26.57
C ALA A 146 -8.27 -0.95 -26.13
N LYS A 147 -9.34 -1.73 -26.39
CA LYS A 147 -10.69 -1.44 -25.88
C LYS A 147 -10.68 -1.43 -24.36
N VAL A 148 -11.56 -0.61 -23.78
CA VAL A 148 -11.82 -0.57 -22.33
C VAL A 148 -12.18 -1.97 -21.85
N GLN A 149 -11.43 -2.48 -20.88
CA GLN A 149 -11.70 -3.75 -20.23
C GLN A 149 -12.42 -3.49 -18.91
N LYS A 150 -13.34 -4.38 -18.53
CA LYS A 150 -14.11 -4.29 -17.29
C LYS A 150 -14.06 -5.62 -16.55
N THR A 151 -13.86 -5.57 -15.24
CA THR A 151 -14.06 -6.69 -14.31
C THR A 151 -14.78 -6.19 -13.06
N VAL A 152 -15.08 -7.11 -12.15
CA VAL A 152 -15.60 -6.82 -10.82
C VAL A 152 -14.49 -6.93 -9.79
N ILE A 153 -14.71 -6.33 -8.63
CA ILE A 153 -13.79 -6.43 -7.49
C ILE A 153 -13.60 -7.91 -7.10
N GLY A 154 -12.36 -8.28 -6.78
CA GLY A 154 -11.96 -9.63 -6.36
C GLY A 154 -11.65 -10.59 -7.52
N GLU A 155 -11.96 -10.24 -8.76
CA GLU A 155 -11.61 -11.02 -9.95
C GLU A 155 -10.29 -10.56 -10.55
N SER A 156 -9.52 -11.52 -11.08
CA SER A 156 -8.26 -11.23 -11.77
C SER A 156 -8.51 -10.73 -13.19
N MET A 157 -7.82 -9.66 -13.59
CA MET A 157 -7.81 -9.13 -14.96
C MET A 157 -6.39 -8.97 -15.47
N TYR A 158 -6.14 -9.40 -16.71
CA TYR A 158 -4.87 -9.17 -17.38
C TYR A 158 -4.75 -7.74 -17.90
N LEU A 159 -3.67 -7.08 -17.52
CA LEU A 159 -3.21 -5.82 -18.11
C LEU A 159 -2.30 -6.07 -19.32
N HIS A 160 -1.54 -7.16 -19.30
CA HIS A 160 -0.69 -7.60 -20.41
C HIS A 160 -0.60 -9.13 -20.47
N LYS A 161 -0.71 -9.69 -21.67
CA LYS A 161 -0.45 -11.10 -21.98
C LYS A 161 0.70 -11.18 -22.98
N ASN A 162 1.59 -12.15 -22.81
CA ASN A 162 2.62 -12.46 -23.80
C ASN A 162 2.03 -13.25 -24.98
#